data_AF-A0A436W226-F1
#
_entry.id   AF-A0A436W226-F1
#
_cell.length_a   1.000
_cell.length_b   1.000
_cell.length_c   1.000
_cell.angle_alpha   90.00
_cell.angle_beta   90.00
_cell.angle_gamma   90.00
#
_symmetry.space_group_name_H-M   'P 1'
#
loop_
_entity.id
_entity.type
_entity.pdbx_description
1 polymer ?
#
loop_
_entity_poly.entity_id
_entity_poly.type
_entity_poly.pdbx_seq_one_letter_code
_entity_poly.pdbx_strand_id
1 'polypeptide(L)'
;ASLGLLAYPSLMAADILLYRATHVPVGEDQKQHLELTRDIAQKFNNDFSDRIAALGVGVEMQVGEETVNGYFPITEPVIGGPAARIMSLRDGSKKMSKSDPSDLSRINLTDDADTISKKIRKAKTDPEALPSEVDGLESRPEAENLVGIYAGLAEISKADVLREFGGQQFSVFKPALADLAVEKLAPVAGEMRRIEGDRAYVDAVLKDGGERAGVLAESTMRTVRDIIGLLQD
;
A
#
# COMPACT_ATOMS: atom_id res chain seq x y z
N ALA A 1 -4.03 -23.32 -14.94
CA ALA A 1 -3.40 -22.01 -14.70
C ALA A 1 -2.89 -21.46 -16.04
N SER A 2 -2.93 -20.15 -16.26
CA SER A 2 -2.40 -19.52 -17.48
C SER A 2 -0.90 -19.28 -17.37
N LEU A 3 -0.20 -19.19 -18.50
CA LEU A 3 1.23 -18.81 -18.54
C LEU A 3 1.45 -17.43 -17.90
N GLY A 4 0.52 -16.49 -18.10
CA GLY A 4 0.60 -15.16 -17.49
C GLY A 4 0.64 -15.20 -15.96
N LEU A 5 -0.17 -16.05 -15.33
CA LEU A 5 -0.17 -16.19 -13.87
C LEU A 5 1.12 -16.86 -13.34
N LEU A 6 1.79 -17.68 -14.15
CA LEU A 6 3.08 -18.27 -13.79
C LEU A 6 4.23 -17.27 -13.96
N ALA A 7 4.20 -16.46 -15.03
CA ALA A 7 5.32 -15.62 -15.46
C ALA A 7 5.25 -14.17 -14.94
N TYR A 8 4.14 -13.73 -14.33
CA TYR A 8 4.01 -12.34 -13.86
C TYR A 8 5.12 -11.88 -12.89
N PRO A 9 5.76 -12.73 -12.05
CA PRO A 9 6.83 -12.24 -11.18
C PRO A 9 8.03 -11.72 -11.97
N SER A 10 8.29 -12.26 -13.17
CA SER A 10 9.32 -11.72 -14.07
C SER A 10 8.92 -10.36 -14.66
N LEU A 11 7.62 -10.15 -14.93
CA LEU A 11 7.12 -8.85 -15.37
C LEU A 11 7.19 -7.83 -14.23
N MET A 12 6.86 -8.22 -13.00
CA MET A 12 7.02 -7.38 -11.81
C MET A 12 8.50 -6.98 -11.60
N ALA A 13 9.44 -7.91 -11.80
CA ALA A 13 10.86 -7.57 -11.76
C ALA A 13 11.23 -6.54 -12.82
N ALA A 14 10.73 -6.68 -14.05
CA ALA A 14 10.93 -5.68 -15.09
C ALA A 14 10.34 -4.32 -14.69
N ASP A 15 9.11 -4.28 -14.14
CA ASP A 15 8.45 -3.05 -13.70
C ASP A 15 9.28 -2.29 -12.65
N ILE A 16 9.98 -3.01 -11.76
CA ILE A 16 10.82 -2.41 -10.71
C ILE A 16 12.18 -1.96 -11.29
N LEU A 17 12.85 -2.85 -12.01
CA LEU A 17 14.23 -2.65 -12.48
C LEU A 17 14.31 -1.63 -13.62
N LEU A 18 13.25 -1.50 -14.43
CA LEU A 18 13.15 -0.52 -15.52
C LEU A 18 13.32 0.93 -15.02
N TYR A 19 12.86 1.22 -13.80
CA TYR A 19 13.04 2.52 -13.15
C TYR A 19 14.21 2.55 -12.16
N ARG A 20 15.02 1.49 -12.12
CA ARG A 20 16.18 1.33 -11.23
C ARG A 20 15.82 1.62 -9.77
N ALA A 21 14.65 1.16 -9.32
CA ALA A 21 14.13 1.45 -8.00
C ALA A 21 15.02 0.80 -6.91
N THR A 22 15.44 1.62 -5.94
CA THR A 22 16.23 1.16 -4.79
C THR A 22 15.35 0.61 -3.67
N HIS A 23 14.08 1.02 -3.63
CA HIS A 23 13.14 0.71 -2.55
C HIS A 23 11.76 0.44 -3.12
N VAL A 24 11.09 -0.63 -2.67
CA VAL A 24 9.71 -0.94 -3.07
C VAL A 24 8.87 -1.29 -1.84
N PRO A 25 7.73 -0.60 -1.61
CA PRO A 25 6.79 -0.99 -0.58
C PRO A 25 6.11 -2.30 -0.98
N VAL A 26 6.21 -3.33 -0.13
CA VAL A 26 5.65 -4.65 -0.39
C VAL A 26 4.80 -5.14 0.77
N GLY A 27 3.65 -5.75 0.45
CA GLY A 27 2.87 -6.51 1.42
C GLY A 27 3.59 -7.80 1.83
N GLU A 28 3.17 -8.40 2.94
CA GLU A 28 3.72 -9.69 3.41
C GLU A 28 3.61 -10.80 2.36
N ASP A 29 2.53 -10.78 1.56
CA ASP A 29 2.23 -11.73 0.48
C ASP A 29 3.08 -11.52 -0.79
N GLN A 30 3.74 -10.37 -0.93
CA GLN A 30 4.54 -10.03 -2.11
C GLN A 30 6.05 -10.15 -1.89
N LYS A 31 6.48 -10.50 -0.67
CA LYS A 31 7.92 -10.61 -0.32
C LYS A 31 8.69 -11.56 -1.23
N GLN A 32 8.11 -12.73 -1.56
CA GLN A 32 8.78 -13.70 -2.43
C GLN A 32 9.02 -13.19 -3.86
N HIS A 33 8.11 -12.39 -4.42
CA HIS A 33 8.32 -11.80 -5.74
C HIS A 33 9.40 -10.73 -5.75
N LEU A 34 9.54 -9.99 -4.63
CA LEU A 34 10.63 -9.03 -4.49
C LEU A 34 11.99 -9.72 -4.36
N GLU A 35 12.07 -10.85 -3.64
CA GLU A 35 13.31 -11.64 -3.60
C GLU A 35 13.69 -12.16 -4.99
N LEU A 36 12.72 -12.65 -5.79
CA LEU A 36 13.00 -13.02 -7.18
C LEU A 36 13.48 -11.82 -8.01
N THR A 37 12.94 -10.62 -7.79
CA THR A 37 13.41 -9.40 -8.46
C THR A 37 14.87 -9.11 -8.14
N ARG A 38 15.27 -9.29 -6.87
CA ARG A 38 16.65 -9.12 -6.39
C ARG A 38 17.58 -10.17 -7.00
N ASP A 39 17.17 -11.43 -7.05
CA ASP A 39 17.93 -12.52 -7.67
C ASP A 39 18.16 -12.26 -9.16
N ILE A 40 17.14 -11.79 -9.89
CA ILE A 40 17.25 -11.42 -11.31
C ILE A 40 18.24 -10.26 -11.50
N ALA A 41 18.15 -9.21 -10.67
CA ALA A 41 19.06 -8.08 -10.74
C ALA A 41 20.51 -8.49 -10.47
N GLN A 42 20.74 -9.28 -9.42
CA GLN A 42 22.07 -9.78 -9.07
C GLN A 42 22.62 -10.68 -10.18
N LYS A 43 21.80 -11.58 -10.72
CA LYS A 43 22.21 -12.45 -11.82
C LYS A 43 22.60 -11.64 -13.05
N PHE A 44 21.79 -10.66 -13.45
CA PHE A 44 22.10 -9.77 -14.58
C PHE A 44 23.42 -9.02 -14.36
N ASN A 45 23.61 -8.43 -13.19
CA ASN A 45 24.84 -7.71 -12.86
C ASN A 45 26.08 -8.62 -12.93
N ASN A 46 25.96 -9.86 -12.46
CA ASN A 46 27.06 -10.82 -12.49
C ASN A 46 27.37 -11.32 -13.91
N ASP A 47 26.35 -11.78 -14.63
CA ASP A 47 26.47 -12.34 -15.99
C ASP A 47 27.06 -11.32 -16.97
N PHE A 48 26.75 -10.03 -16.80
CA PHE A 48 27.18 -8.96 -17.69
C PHE A 48 28.21 -8.00 -17.08
N SER A 49 28.85 -8.38 -15.98
CA SER A 49 29.80 -7.53 -15.23
C SER A 49 30.87 -6.88 -16.12
N ASP A 50 31.54 -7.67 -16.98
CA ASP A 50 32.54 -7.16 -17.92
C ASP A 50 31.98 -6.11 -18.89
N ARG A 51 30.75 -6.33 -19.39
CA ARG A 51 30.08 -5.41 -20.32
C ARG A 51 29.65 -4.12 -19.62
N ILE A 52 29.12 -4.24 -18.41
CA ILE A 52 28.74 -3.10 -17.56
C ILE A 52 29.97 -2.22 -17.27
N ALA A 53 31.09 -2.85 -16.93
CA ALA A 53 32.36 -2.16 -16.69
C ALA A 53 32.90 -1.50 -17.97
N ALA A 54 32.89 -2.20 -19.10
CA ALA A 54 33.35 -1.66 -20.38
C ALA A 54 32.54 -0.45 -20.88
N LEU A 55 31.23 -0.43 -20.59
CA LEU A 55 30.34 0.68 -20.94
C LEU A 55 30.37 1.83 -19.91
N GLY A 56 30.97 1.64 -18.73
CA GLY A 56 31.04 2.66 -17.68
C GLY A 56 29.67 3.03 -17.08
N VAL A 57 28.70 2.11 -17.14
CA VAL A 57 27.31 2.33 -16.70
C VAL A 57 27.01 1.70 -15.34
N GLY A 58 28.00 1.03 -14.74
CA GLY A 58 27.90 0.43 -13.43
C GLY A 58 27.74 1.48 -12.33
N VAL A 59 26.96 1.13 -11.32
CA VAL A 59 26.81 1.90 -10.08
C VAL A 59 27.28 1.04 -8.92
N GLU A 60 28.01 1.66 -8.00
CA GLU A 60 28.39 1.02 -6.74
C GLU A 60 27.18 0.98 -5.82
N MET A 61 26.95 -0.18 -5.21
CA MET A 61 25.88 -0.39 -4.25
C MET A 61 26.38 -1.26 -3.10
N GLN A 62 25.88 -1.00 -1.90
CA GLN A 62 26.12 -1.82 -0.73
C GLN A 62 25.11 -2.96 -0.71
N VAL A 63 25.58 -4.20 -0.61
CA VAL A 63 24.75 -5.39 -0.44
C VAL A 63 25.27 -6.14 0.78
N GLY A 64 24.62 -5.94 1.92
CA GLY A 64 25.15 -6.39 3.20
C GLY A 64 26.42 -5.62 3.57
N GLU A 65 27.53 -6.33 3.77
CA GLU A 65 28.86 -5.75 4.05
C GLU A 65 29.73 -5.59 2.79
N GLU A 66 29.24 -6.04 1.63
CA GLU A 66 29.98 -6.04 0.38
C GLU A 66 29.61 -4.83 -0.49
N THR A 67 30.64 -4.23 -1.09
CA THR A 67 30.45 -3.24 -2.16
C THR A 67 30.48 -3.96 -3.50
N VAL A 68 29.35 -3.92 -4.21
CA VAL A 68 29.23 -4.53 -5.55
C VAL A 68 29.04 -3.45 -6.59
N ASN A 69 29.59 -3.66 -7.79
CA ASN A 69 29.39 -2.80 -8.93
C ASN A 69 28.48 -3.50 -9.94
N GLY A 70 27.35 -2.89 -10.26
CA GLY A 70 26.35 -3.48 -11.15
C GLY A 70 25.48 -2.41 -11.80
N TYR A 71 24.70 -2.79 -12.80
CA TYR A 71 23.83 -1.85 -13.51
C TYR A 71 22.51 -1.62 -12.77
N PHE A 72 21.87 -2.71 -12.34
CA PHE A 72 20.61 -2.66 -11.58
C PHE A 72 20.87 -2.58 -10.08
N PRO A 73 20.33 -1.58 -9.36
CA PRO A 73 20.35 -1.57 -7.90
C PRO A 73 19.66 -2.81 -7.33
N ILE A 74 20.16 -3.33 -6.22
CA ILE A 74 19.49 -4.39 -5.48
C ILE A 74 18.37 -3.76 -4.64
N THR A 75 17.13 -3.92 -5.10
CA THR A 75 15.95 -3.29 -4.48
C THR A 75 15.70 -3.78 -3.05
N GLU A 76 15.47 -2.86 -2.12
CA GLU A 76 15.14 -3.14 -0.73
C GLU A 76 13.62 -3.10 -0.47
N PRO A 77 13.09 -4.03 0.35
CA PRO A 77 11.71 -3.95 0.79
C PRO A 77 11.51 -2.80 1.77
N VAL A 78 10.61 -1.88 1.44
CA VAL A 78 10.08 -0.94 2.43
C VAL A 78 8.91 -1.62 3.13
N ILE A 79 9.23 -2.24 4.27
CA ILE A 79 8.20 -2.68 5.19
C ILE A 79 7.77 -1.42 5.94
N GLY A 80 6.62 -0.85 5.56
CA GLY A 80 6.01 0.20 6.36
C GLY A 80 5.93 -0.26 7.81
N GLY A 81 6.18 0.65 8.77
CA GLY A 81 5.85 0.39 10.18
C GLY A 81 4.41 -0.11 10.30
N PRO A 82 4.02 -0.79 11.39
CA PRO A 82 2.72 -1.46 11.47
C PRO A 82 1.60 -0.50 11.09
N ALA A 83 1.17 -0.55 9.83
CA ALA A 83 0.05 0.23 9.36
C ALA A 83 -1.10 -0.18 10.25
N ALA A 84 -1.86 0.80 10.76
CA ALA A 84 -2.99 0.53 11.64
C ALA A 84 -3.81 -0.62 11.02
N ARG A 85 -3.75 -1.80 11.65
CA ARG A 85 -4.41 -2.98 11.11
C ARG A 85 -5.90 -2.79 11.32
N ILE A 86 -6.57 -2.24 10.32
CA ILE A 86 -8.00 -2.01 10.38
C ILE A 86 -8.73 -3.33 10.12
N MET A 87 -9.58 -3.71 11.05
CA MET A 87 -10.33 -4.95 11.03
C MET A 87 -11.73 -4.74 10.46
N SER A 88 -12.39 -5.84 10.09
CA SER A 88 -13.75 -5.83 9.59
C SER A 88 -14.71 -5.24 10.62
N LEU A 89 -15.61 -4.37 10.17
CA LEU A 89 -16.68 -3.82 11.00
C LEU A 89 -17.70 -4.88 11.43
N ARG A 90 -17.65 -6.09 10.86
CA ARG A 90 -18.56 -7.21 11.19
C ARG A 90 -17.90 -8.29 12.02
N ASP A 91 -16.57 -8.35 12.02
CA ASP A 91 -15.77 -9.35 12.72
C ASP A 91 -14.39 -8.76 13.04
N GLY A 92 -14.22 -8.26 14.28
CA GLY A 92 -12.99 -7.58 14.68
C GLY A 92 -11.74 -8.47 14.68
N SER A 93 -11.90 -9.81 14.54
CA SER A 93 -10.78 -10.74 14.43
C SER A 93 -10.23 -10.88 13.01
N LYS A 94 -10.97 -10.39 12.01
CA LYS A 94 -10.60 -10.51 10.58
C LYS A 94 -10.17 -9.17 10.03
N LYS A 95 -9.08 -9.16 9.27
CA LYS A 95 -8.63 -7.98 8.52
C LYS A 95 -9.73 -7.51 7.57
N MET A 96 -9.93 -6.19 7.47
CA MET A 96 -10.84 -5.62 6.49
C MET A 96 -10.41 -6.04 5.07
N SER A 97 -11.35 -6.49 4.24
CA SER A 97 -11.07 -7.00 2.89
C SER A 97 -12.03 -6.45 1.85
N LYS A 98 -11.49 -6.03 0.70
CA LYS A 98 -12.29 -5.64 -0.48
C LYS A 98 -13.08 -6.82 -1.07
N SER A 99 -12.65 -8.06 -0.81
CA SER A 99 -13.29 -9.27 -1.35
C SER A 99 -14.32 -9.89 -0.41
N ASP A 100 -14.51 -9.33 0.79
CA ASP A 100 -15.57 -9.80 1.69
C ASP A 100 -16.95 -9.60 1.02
N PRO A 101 -17.84 -10.62 1.01
CA PRO A 101 -19.15 -10.54 0.38
C PRO A 101 -20.05 -9.45 0.99
N SER A 102 -19.85 -9.14 2.28
CA SER A 102 -20.62 -8.12 2.98
C SER A 102 -19.93 -6.77 2.85
N ASP A 103 -20.54 -5.86 2.09
CA ASP A 103 -20.04 -4.48 2.00
C ASP A 103 -20.06 -3.75 3.35
N LEU A 104 -20.91 -4.17 4.30
CA LEU A 104 -20.93 -3.65 5.67
C LEU A 104 -19.69 -4.03 6.50
N SER A 105 -18.81 -4.90 6.00
CA SER A 105 -17.54 -5.25 6.67
C SER A 105 -16.47 -4.17 6.52
N ARG A 106 -16.62 -3.24 5.57
CA ARG A 106 -15.58 -2.29 5.17
C ARG A 106 -16.12 -0.90 4.89
N ILE A 107 -15.26 0.10 5.02
CA ILE A 107 -15.51 1.46 4.50
C ILE A 107 -14.72 1.58 3.20
N ASN A 108 -15.40 1.89 2.10
CA ASN A 108 -14.73 2.20 0.84
C ASN A 108 -14.42 3.69 0.80
N LEU A 109 -13.29 4.08 0.20
CA LEU A 109 -12.95 5.50 0.07
C LEU A 109 -13.96 6.26 -0.83
N THR A 110 -14.72 5.54 -1.65
CA THR A 110 -15.80 6.08 -2.50
C THR A 110 -17.16 6.18 -1.81
N ASP A 111 -17.30 5.67 -0.58
CA ASP A 111 -18.56 5.74 0.16
C ASP A 111 -18.93 7.22 0.43
N ASP A 112 -20.21 7.54 0.33
CA ASP A 112 -20.74 8.86 0.71
C ASP A 112 -20.96 8.97 2.23
N ALA A 113 -21.31 10.17 2.69
CA ALA A 113 -21.51 10.45 4.11
C ALA A 113 -22.55 9.52 4.76
N ASP A 114 -23.66 9.27 4.07
CA ASP A 114 -24.74 8.42 4.56
C ASP A 114 -24.31 6.96 4.66
N THR A 115 -23.54 6.48 3.68
CA THR A 115 -23.03 5.10 3.64
C THR A 115 -21.98 4.87 4.72
N ILE A 116 -21.03 5.80 4.90
CA ILE A 116 -20.03 5.76 5.98
C ILE A 116 -20.74 5.70 7.34
N SER A 117 -21.67 6.64 7.59
CA SER A 117 -22.40 6.71 8.86
C SER A 117 -23.20 5.43 9.13
N LYS A 118 -23.90 4.91 8.12
CA LYS A 118 -24.66 3.65 8.21
C LYS A 118 -23.78 2.46 8.54
N LYS A 119 -22.60 2.35 7.92
CA LYS A 119 -21.65 1.25 8.13
C LYS A 119 -21.10 1.26 9.54
N ILE A 120 -20.67 2.42 10.04
CA ILE A 120 -20.17 2.59 11.41
C ILE A 120 -21.26 2.30 12.44
N ARG A 121 -22.48 2.82 12.24
CA ARG A 121 -23.62 2.53 13.13
C ARG A 121 -23.97 1.05 13.19
N LYS A 122 -23.81 0.31 12.08
CA LYS A 122 -24.05 -1.13 11.98
C LYS A 122 -22.83 -2.01 12.33
N ALA A 123 -21.69 -1.41 12.68
CA ALA A 123 -20.53 -2.15 13.10
C ALA A 123 -20.88 -3.02 14.32
N LYS A 124 -20.37 -4.26 14.33
CA LYS A 124 -20.51 -5.17 15.46
C LYS A 124 -19.75 -4.58 16.64
N THR A 125 -20.35 -4.69 17.83
CA THR A 125 -19.72 -4.35 19.11
C THR A 125 -20.12 -5.40 20.13
N ASP A 126 -19.33 -5.50 21.18
CA ASP A 126 -19.69 -6.26 22.37
C ASP A 126 -20.74 -5.48 23.23
N PRO A 127 -21.33 -6.09 24.27
CA PRO A 127 -22.40 -5.48 25.06
C PRO A 127 -21.91 -4.53 26.16
N GLU A 128 -20.60 -4.45 26.42
CA GLU A 128 -20.05 -3.64 27.49
C GLU A 128 -19.79 -2.20 27.02
N ALA A 129 -19.80 -1.25 27.96
CA ALA A 129 -19.33 0.10 27.70
C ALA A 129 -17.85 0.08 27.29
N LEU A 130 -17.36 1.15 26.65
CA LEU A 130 -15.94 1.25 26.33
C LEU A 130 -15.09 1.18 27.61
N PRO A 131 -13.95 0.46 27.60
CA PRO A 131 -13.06 0.43 28.75
C PRO A 131 -12.48 1.83 28.99
N SER A 132 -12.07 2.11 30.22
CA SER A 132 -11.44 3.40 30.56
C SER A 132 -9.94 3.42 30.25
N GLU A 133 -9.32 2.24 30.15
CA GLU A 133 -7.88 2.06 29.94
C GLU A 133 -7.62 1.15 28.73
N VAL A 134 -6.46 1.32 28.09
CA VAL A 134 -6.09 0.62 26.84
C VAL A 134 -6.04 -0.89 27.03
N ASP A 135 -5.54 -1.38 28.17
CA ASP A 135 -5.47 -2.81 28.49
C ASP A 135 -6.85 -3.48 28.47
N GLY A 136 -7.93 -2.71 28.71
CA GLY A 136 -9.30 -3.20 28.60
C GLY A 136 -9.75 -3.55 27.18
N LEU A 137 -8.95 -3.23 26.14
CA LEU A 137 -9.23 -3.53 24.74
C LEU A 137 -8.67 -4.89 24.28
N GLU A 138 -7.72 -5.50 25.00
CA GLU A 138 -6.96 -6.67 24.53
C GLU A 138 -7.85 -7.88 24.15
N SER A 139 -8.99 -8.06 24.81
CA SER A 139 -9.95 -9.14 24.57
C SER A 139 -11.22 -8.70 23.84
N ARG A 140 -11.27 -7.43 23.39
CA ARG A 140 -12.46 -6.80 22.80
C ARG A 140 -12.15 -6.32 21.38
N PRO A 141 -12.03 -7.25 20.40
CA PRO A 141 -11.52 -6.92 19.07
C PRO A 141 -12.40 -5.91 18.33
N GLU A 142 -13.72 -5.92 18.55
CA GLU A 142 -14.60 -4.90 18.00
C GLU A 142 -14.37 -3.51 18.60
N ALA A 143 -14.22 -3.41 19.94
CA ALA A 143 -13.92 -2.14 20.62
C ALA A 143 -12.55 -1.59 20.20
N GLU A 144 -11.54 -2.44 20.25
CA GLU A 144 -10.16 -2.17 19.84
C GLU A 144 -10.11 -1.63 18.40
N ASN A 145 -10.86 -2.25 17.48
CA ASN A 145 -10.94 -1.80 16.09
C ASN A 145 -11.58 -0.41 15.96
N LEU A 146 -12.74 -0.17 16.58
CA LEU A 146 -13.43 1.12 16.45
C LEU A 146 -12.65 2.26 17.13
N VAL A 147 -12.03 2.01 18.29
CA VAL A 147 -11.14 2.96 18.96
C VAL A 147 -9.89 3.22 18.12
N GLY A 148 -9.32 2.18 17.51
CA GLY A 148 -8.19 2.31 16.58
C GLY A 148 -8.52 3.15 15.34
N ILE A 149 -9.70 2.96 14.75
CA ILE A 149 -10.17 3.77 13.61
C ILE A 149 -10.33 5.24 14.04
N TYR A 150 -10.97 5.50 15.18
CA TYR A 150 -11.10 6.87 15.70
C TYR A 150 -9.74 7.54 15.89
N ALA A 151 -8.83 6.86 16.61
CA ALA A 151 -7.48 7.33 16.87
C ALA A 151 -6.72 7.65 15.58
N GLY A 152 -6.82 6.77 14.56
CA GLY A 152 -6.18 6.98 13.26
C GLY A 152 -6.75 8.17 12.48
N LEU A 153 -8.07 8.39 12.53
CA LEU A 153 -8.71 9.52 11.84
C LEU A 153 -8.49 10.86 12.55
N ALA A 154 -8.41 10.85 13.88
CA ALA A 154 -8.17 12.04 14.70
C ALA A 154 -6.68 12.34 14.91
N GLU A 155 -5.77 11.44 14.50
CA GLU A 155 -4.32 11.55 14.71
C GLU A 155 -3.94 11.67 16.21
N ILE A 156 -4.65 10.95 17.07
CA ILE A 156 -4.42 10.91 18.53
C ILE A 156 -4.17 9.47 19.00
N SER A 157 -3.72 9.31 20.25
CA SER A 157 -3.52 7.97 20.81
C SER A 157 -4.85 7.31 21.21
N LYS A 158 -4.89 5.97 21.27
CA LYS A 158 -6.04 5.24 21.82
C LYS A 158 -6.35 5.65 23.27
N ALA A 159 -5.31 5.94 24.05
CA ALA A 159 -5.48 6.41 25.43
C ALA A 159 -6.21 7.75 25.49
N ASP A 160 -5.97 8.66 24.53
CA ASP A 160 -6.72 9.92 24.45
C ASP A 160 -8.19 9.69 24.09
N VAL A 161 -8.46 8.76 23.16
CA VAL A 161 -9.84 8.36 22.82
C VAL A 161 -10.56 7.80 24.05
N LEU A 162 -9.91 6.91 24.81
CA LEU A 162 -10.51 6.33 26.02
C LEU A 162 -10.64 7.34 27.16
N ARG A 163 -9.81 8.40 27.22
CA ARG A 163 -9.99 9.49 28.17
C ARG A 163 -11.29 10.27 27.91
N GLU A 164 -11.69 10.39 26.64
CA GLU A 164 -12.91 11.08 26.24
C GLU A 164 -14.14 10.16 26.32
N PHE A 165 -14.04 8.93 25.81
CA PHE A 165 -15.18 8.04 25.61
C PHE A 165 -15.22 6.82 26.55
N GLY A 166 -14.20 6.64 27.39
CA GLY A 166 -14.13 5.54 28.36
C GLY A 166 -15.30 5.56 29.33
N GLY A 167 -15.86 4.38 29.61
CA GLY A 167 -17.06 4.21 30.42
C GLY A 167 -18.38 4.57 29.71
N GLN A 168 -18.33 5.13 28.50
CA GLN A 168 -19.53 5.43 27.72
C GLN A 168 -19.98 4.23 26.88
N GLN A 169 -21.28 4.22 26.55
CA GLN A 169 -21.85 3.19 25.68
C GLN A 169 -21.54 3.44 24.21
N PHE A 170 -21.50 2.37 23.42
CA PHE A 170 -21.31 2.47 21.96
C PHE A 170 -22.39 3.28 21.23
N SER A 171 -23.57 3.48 21.84
CA SER A 171 -24.60 4.38 21.32
C SER A 171 -24.17 5.85 21.30
N VAL A 172 -23.19 6.23 22.12
CA VAL A 172 -22.58 7.57 22.12
C VAL A 172 -21.34 7.60 21.24
N PHE A 173 -20.49 6.56 21.34
CA PHE A 173 -19.24 6.49 20.59
C PHE A 173 -19.41 6.32 19.08
N LYS A 174 -20.34 5.46 18.61
CA LYS A 174 -20.52 5.21 17.17
C LYS A 174 -20.98 6.45 16.40
N PRO A 175 -21.91 7.30 16.91
CA PRO A 175 -22.20 8.59 16.28
C PRO A 175 -20.96 9.50 16.17
N ALA A 176 -20.19 9.66 17.24
CA ALA A 176 -18.97 10.49 17.20
C ALA A 176 -17.94 9.98 16.18
N LEU A 177 -17.71 8.67 16.14
CA LEU A 177 -16.86 8.03 15.13
C LEU A 177 -17.43 8.21 13.71
N ALA A 178 -18.74 8.12 13.53
CA ALA A 178 -19.38 8.32 12.23
C ALA A 178 -19.17 9.75 11.74
N ASP A 179 -19.38 10.75 12.60
CA ASP A 179 -19.23 12.16 12.25
C ASP A 179 -17.77 12.47 11.87
N LEU A 180 -16.81 12.01 12.67
CA LEU A 180 -15.38 12.14 12.37
C LEU A 180 -14.99 11.44 11.05
N ALA A 181 -15.46 10.22 10.83
CA ALA A 181 -15.17 9.49 9.60
C ALA A 181 -15.77 10.18 8.36
N VAL A 182 -16.98 10.74 8.47
CA VAL A 182 -17.58 11.53 7.39
C VAL A 182 -16.74 12.78 7.13
N GLU A 183 -16.36 13.53 8.17
CA GLU A 183 -15.54 14.74 8.04
C GLU A 183 -14.22 14.45 7.29
N LYS A 184 -13.54 13.35 7.63
CA LYS A 184 -12.22 13.01 7.07
C LYS A 184 -12.30 12.35 5.70
N LEU A 185 -13.28 11.47 5.46
CA LEU A 185 -13.32 10.61 4.26
C LEU A 185 -14.23 11.15 3.16
N ALA A 186 -15.31 11.87 3.49
CA ALA A 186 -16.22 12.40 2.47
C ALA A 186 -15.56 13.39 1.48
N PRO A 187 -14.59 14.25 1.89
CA PRO A 187 -13.85 15.08 0.94
C PRO A 187 -13.07 14.26 -0.10
N VAL A 188 -12.46 13.15 0.33
CA VAL A 188 -11.74 12.23 -0.58
C VAL A 188 -12.70 11.58 -1.56
N ALA A 189 -13.86 11.11 -1.10
CA ALA A 189 -14.91 10.56 -1.95
C ALA A 189 -15.44 11.60 -2.97
N GLY A 190 -15.58 12.86 -2.54
CA GLY A 190 -15.95 13.98 -3.39
C GLY A 190 -14.92 14.24 -4.50
N GLU A 191 -13.64 14.25 -4.15
CA GLU A 191 -12.56 14.45 -5.10
C GLU A 191 -12.42 13.29 -6.10
N MET A 192 -12.58 12.04 -5.65
CA MET A 192 -12.62 10.90 -6.56
C MET A 192 -13.77 11.00 -7.55
N ARG A 193 -14.98 11.36 -7.11
CA ARG A 193 -16.11 11.57 -8.02
C ARG A 193 -15.86 12.69 -9.02
N ARG A 194 -15.20 13.78 -8.58
CA ARG A 194 -14.81 14.89 -9.47
C ARG A 194 -13.86 14.40 -10.55
N ILE A 195 -12.83 13.64 -10.17
CA ILE A 195 -11.82 13.10 -11.11
C ILE A 195 -12.44 12.06 -12.05
N GLU A 196 -13.24 11.12 -11.54
CA GLU A 196 -13.93 10.11 -12.36
C GLU A 196 -14.91 10.73 -13.37
N GLY A 197 -15.53 11.86 -13.01
CA GLY A 197 -16.41 12.62 -13.89
C GLY A 197 -15.68 13.42 -14.99
N ASP A 198 -14.37 13.65 -14.84
CA ASP A 198 -13.55 14.43 -15.78
C ASP A 198 -12.59 13.53 -16.55
N ARG A 199 -13.10 12.88 -17.60
CA ARG A 199 -12.31 12.00 -18.46
C ARG A 199 -11.12 12.72 -19.12
N ALA A 200 -11.30 13.97 -19.50
CA ALA A 200 -10.24 14.73 -20.16
C ALA A 200 -9.06 14.98 -19.21
N TYR A 201 -9.35 15.27 -17.93
CA TYR A 201 -8.33 15.36 -16.89
C TYR A 201 -7.62 14.02 -16.67
N VAL A 202 -8.35 12.91 -16.55
CA VAL A 202 -7.75 11.57 -16.37
C VAL A 202 -6.83 11.22 -17.55
N ASP A 203 -7.29 11.42 -18.78
CA ASP A 203 -6.50 11.15 -19.99
C ASP A 203 -5.24 12.03 -20.04
N ALA A 204 -5.35 13.30 -19.64
CA ALA A 204 -4.20 14.21 -19.59
C ALA A 204 -3.16 13.75 -18.55
N VAL A 205 -3.59 13.34 -17.36
CA VAL A 205 -2.70 12.83 -16.30
C VAL A 205 -2.02 11.52 -16.72
N LEU A 206 -2.77 10.59 -17.32
CA LEU A 206 -2.23 9.32 -17.82
C LEU A 206 -1.22 9.55 -18.95
N LYS A 207 -1.49 10.51 -19.84
CA LYS A 207 -0.57 10.89 -20.91
C LYS A 207 0.73 11.49 -20.35
N ASP A 208 0.64 12.50 -19.48
CA ASP A 208 1.83 13.11 -18.85
C ASP A 208 2.67 12.07 -18.09
N GLY A 209 2.01 11.25 -17.27
CA GLY A 209 2.65 10.18 -16.52
C GLY A 209 3.34 9.15 -17.43
N GLY A 210 2.66 8.74 -18.50
CA GLY A 210 3.20 7.81 -19.50
C GLY A 210 4.40 8.38 -20.25
N GLU A 211 4.36 9.66 -20.65
CA GLU A 211 5.48 10.33 -21.32
C GLU A 211 6.71 10.40 -20.41
N ARG A 212 6.54 10.82 -19.16
CA ARG A 212 7.62 10.89 -18.17
C ARG A 212 8.19 9.51 -17.85
N ALA A 213 7.34 8.52 -17.64
CA ALA A 213 7.75 7.14 -17.39
C ALA A 213 8.49 6.55 -18.58
N GLY A 214 7.99 6.79 -19.80
CA GLY A 214 8.58 6.33 -21.06
C GLY A 214 10.00 6.85 -21.27
N VAL A 215 10.27 8.12 -20.95
CA VAL A 215 11.64 8.69 -21.05
C VAL A 215 12.63 7.93 -20.16
N LEU A 216 12.27 7.64 -18.91
CA LEU A 216 13.12 6.91 -17.98
C LEU A 216 13.29 5.44 -18.40
N ALA A 217 12.18 4.79 -18.72
CA ALA A 217 12.15 3.40 -19.15
C ALA A 217 13.00 3.16 -20.40
N GLU A 218 12.85 4.02 -21.43
CA GLU A 218 13.60 3.87 -22.66
C GLU A 218 15.10 4.13 -22.45
N SER A 219 15.45 5.07 -21.56
CA SER A 219 16.85 5.27 -21.18
C SER A 219 17.45 4.03 -20.53
N THR A 220 16.73 3.39 -19.61
CA THR A 220 17.19 2.14 -18.99
C THR A 220 17.29 1.02 -20.01
N MET A 221 16.29 0.87 -20.89
CA MET A 221 16.24 -0.20 -21.89
C MET A 221 17.30 -0.08 -22.97
N ARG A 222 17.64 1.13 -23.42
CA ARG A 222 18.78 1.33 -24.34
C ARG A 222 20.06 0.76 -23.73
N THR A 223 20.38 1.13 -22.50
CA THR A 223 21.58 0.62 -21.83
C THR A 223 21.52 -0.90 -21.62
N VAL A 224 20.36 -1.45 -21.26
CA VAL A 224 20.19 -2.92 -21.13
C VAL A 224 20.49 -3.62 -22.45
N ARG A 225 19.97 -3.11 -23.56
CA ARG A 225 20.23 -3.65 -24.91
C ARG A 225 21.73 -3.55 -25.26
N ASP A 226 22.41 -2.46 -24.91
CA ASP A 226 23.87 -2.30 -25.13
C ASP A 226 24.71 -3.27 -24.29
N ILE A 227 24.31 -3.50 -23.04
CA ILE A 227 24.93 -4.45 -22.13
C ILE A 227 24.81 -5.87 -22.69
N ILE A 228 23.61 -6.27 -23.11
CA ILE A 228 23.31 -7.59 -23.69
C ILE A 228 23.97 -7.75 -25.07
N GLY A 229 24.22 -6.66 -25.79
CA GLY A 229 24.80 -6.68 -27.15
C GLY A 229 23.77 -6.80 -28.27
N LEU A 230 22.54 -6.32 -28.04
CA LEU A 230 21.52 -6.22 -29.07
C LEU A 230 21.82 -5.03 -30.00
N LEU A 231 21.51 -5.19 -31.30
CA LEU A 231 21.59 -4.10 -32.26
C LEU A 231 20.51 -3.06 -31.93
N GLN A 232 20.88 -1.78 -32.02
CA GLN A 232 19.97 -0.65 -31.86
C GLN A 232 19.79 0.01 -33.24
N ASP A 233 18.58 0.49 -33.50
CA ASP A 233 18.25 1.30 -34.69
C ASP A 233 18.66 2.77 -34.50
#